data_AF-A0A7C7NQ53-F1
#
_entry.id   AF-A0A7C7NQ53-F1
#
_cell.length_a   1.000
_cell.length_b   1.000
_cell.length_c   1.000
_cell.angle_alpha   90.00
_cell.angle_beta   90.00
_cell.angle_gamma   90.00
#
_symmetry.space_group_name_H-M   'P 1'
#
loop_
_entity.id
_entity.type
_entity.pdbx_description
1 polymer ?
#
loop_
_entity_poly.entity_id
_entity_poly.type
_entity_poly.pdbx_seq_one_letter_code
_entity_poly.pdbx_strand_id
1 'polypeptide(L)'
;MKEIRAEEYFSIGFELGKRNYWTIFFNFLIYAVLCVCASITVVGILIVPAILVGFIKVLLKAARGEEVDVGDSLSVGFKNGMWWKALLFSIIYIVGIVLGLMLFIAPGLYLSTVWVLGIYLLVDKDMLPTEALGKSRELVHQLGFWKVFVVVIGLAIATNLTSIIPFLGLVIFFLMPFIMMIYIAIYENAIGNPLTTTNEA
;
A
#
# COMPACT_ATOMS: atom_id res chain seq x y z
N MET A 1 -10.42 16.05 -4.84
CA MET A 1 -10.92 14.66 -4.74
C MET A 1 -12.04 14.50 -5.74
N LYS A 2 -11.96 13.53 -6.65
CA LYS A 2 -13.06 13.23 -7.57
C LYS A 2 -13.97 12.18 -6.95
N GLU A 3 -15.28 12.32 -7.14
CA GLU A 3 -16.22 11.28 -6.72
C GLU A 3 -16.16 10.13 -7.72
N ILE A 4 -15.45 9.07 -7.33
CA ILE A 4 -15.15 7.91 -8.17
C ILE A 4 -15.86 6.68 -7.56
N ARG A 5 -16.39 5.79 -8.40
CA ARG A 5 -17.03 4.54 -7.95
C ARG A 5 -15.99 3.51 -7.54
N ALA A 6 -16.38 2.53 -6.72
CA ALA A 6 -15.46 1.46 -6.27
C ALA A 6 -14.80 0.72 -7.44
N GLU A 7 -15.56 0.45 -8.51
CA GLU A 7 -15.13 -0.23 -9.74
C GLU A 7 -14.08 0.56 -10.54
N GLU A 8 -14.14 1.89 -10.48
CA GLU A 8 -13.21 2.75 -11.21
C GLU A 8 -11.82 2.71 -10.58
N TYR A 9 -11.68 2.45 -9.27
CA TYR A 9 -10.37 2.19 -8.65
C TYR A 9 -9.69 0.94 -9.22
N PHE A 10 -10.48 -0.11 -9.51
CA PHE A 10 -9.95 -1.30 -10.17
C PHE A 10 -9.48 -0.99 -11.58
N SER A 11 -10.25 -0.20 -12.33
CA SER A 11 -9.92 0.18 -13.70
C SER A 11 -8.65 1.04 -13.77
N ILE A 12 -8.57 2.09 -12.94
CA ILE A 12 -7.38 2.97 -12.84
C ILE A 12 -6.16 2.16 -12.38
N GLY A 13 -6.31 1.34 -11.34
CA GLY A 13 -5.24 0.47 -10.85
C GLY A 13 -4.77 -0.52 -11.92
N PHE A 14 -5.70 -1.04 -12.73
CA PHE A 14 -5.39 -1.94 -13.84
C PHE A 14 -4.59 -1.24 -14.95
N GLU A 15 -4.99 -0.04 -15.34
CA GLU A 15 -4.27 0.76 -16.34
C GLU A 15 -2.87 1.14 -15.88
N LEU A 16 -2.73 1.61 -14.63
CA LEU A 16 -1.43 1.95 -14.05
C LEU A 16 -0.52 0.72 -13.92
N GLY A 17 -1.12 -0.41 -13.52
CA GLY A 17 -0.44 -1.70 -13.44
C GLY A 17 0.03 -2.16 -14.82
N LYS A 18 -0.79 -2.01 -15.86
CA LYS A 18 -0.42 -2.35 -17.24
C LYS A 18 0.70 -1.46 -17.78
N ARG A 19 0.63 -0.15 -17.53
CA ARG A 19 1.62 0.84 -17.99
C ARG A 19 3.01 0.55 -17.44
N ASN A 20 3.10 0.22 -16.16
CA ASN A 20 4.38 0.06 -15.45
C ASN A 20 4.62 -1.38 -14.98
N TYR A 21 3.99 -2.36 -15.64
CA TYR A 21 3.91 -3.74 -15.14
C TYR A 21 5.27 -4.32 -14.79
N TRP A 22 6.20 -4.30 -15.75
CA TRP A 22 7.53 -4.88 -15.59
C TRP A 22 8.34 -4.19 -14.50
N THR A 23 8.30 -2.86 -14.46
CA THR A 23 9.01 -2.08 -13.42
C THR A 23 8.50 -2.47 -12.04
N ILE A 24 7.18 -2.52 -11.83
CA ILE A 24 6.59 -2.87 -10.53
C ILE A 24 6.89 -4.33 -10.18
N PHE A 25 6.75 -5.24 -11.14
CA PHE A 25 6.94 -6.68 -10.92
C PHE A 25 8.38 -7.03 -10.53
N PHE A 26 9.38 -6.51 -11.25
CA PHE A 26 10.78 -6.76 -10.91
C PHE A 26 11.18 -6.10 -9.59
N ASN A 27 10.70 -4.88 -9.32
CA ASN A 27 10.92 -4.25 -8.02
C ASN A 27 10.29 -5.08 -6.89
N PHE A 28 9.06 -5.53 -7.06
CA PHE A 28 8.41 -6.41 -6.10
C PHE A 28 9.26 -7.65 -5.80
N LEU A 29 9.83 -8.30 -6.82
CA LEU A 29 10.73 -9.44 -6.62
C LEU A 29 11.99 -9.06 -5.81
N ILE A 30 12.64 -7.95 -6.16
CA ILE A 30 13.85 -7.46 -5.46
C ILE A 30 13.51 -7.18 -3.98
N TYR A 31 12.47 -6.41 -3.71
CA TYR A 31 12.06 -6.07 -2.35
C TYR A 31 11.58 -7.29 -1.56
N ALA A 32 10.92 -8.27 -2.20
CA ALA A 32 10.55 -9.53 -1.57
C ALA A 32 11.78 -10.33 -1.12
N VAL A 33 12.80 -10.44 -1.98
CA VAL A 33 14.08 -11.09 -1.61
C VAL A 33 14.76 -10.33 -0.47
N LEU A 34 14.81 -9.00 -0.52
CA LEU A 34 15.38 -8.17 0.55
C LEU A 34 14.67 -8.39 1.88
N CYS A 35 13.34 -8.45 1.88
CA CYS A 35 12.55 -8.75 3.07
C CYS A 35 12.86 -10.15 3.62
N VAL A 36 12.89 -11.18 2.76
CA VAL A 36 13.23 -12.56 3.18
C VAL A 36 14.62 -12.62 3.79
N CYS A 37 15.63 -12.02 3.15
CA CYS A 37 16.99 -11.98 3.67
C CYS A 37 17.08 -11.22 5.00
N ALA A 38 16.38 -10.09 5.14
CA ALA A 38 16.36 -9.32 6.38
C ALA A 38 15.69 -10.11 7.52
N SER A 39 14.60 -10.83 7.24
CA SER A 39 13.89 -11.61 8.25
C SER A 39 14.66 -12.81 8.82
N ILE A 40 15.81 -13.19 8.25
CA ILE A 40 16.67 -14.27 8.79
C ILE A 40 17.22 -13.90 10.19
N THR A 41 17.41 -12.60 10.47
CA THR A 41 18.00 -12.14 11.73
C THR A 41 17.03 -11.26 12.50
N VAL A 42 17.12 -11.28 13.83
CA VAL A 42 16.30 -10.39 14.69
C VAL A 42 16.53 -8.92 14.35
N VAL A 43 17.79 -8.54 14.07
CA VAL A 43 18.15 -7.18 13.66
C VAL A 43 17.52 -6.83 12.31
N GLY A 44 17.53 -7.75 11.35
CA GLY A 44 16.96 -7.50 10.04
C GLY A 44 15.44 -7.38 10.05
N ILE A 45 14.72 -8.04 10.96
CA ILE A 45 13.27 -7.81 11.16
C ILE A 45 12.98 -6.33 11.47
N LEU A 46 13.82 -5.66 12.26
CA LEU A 46 13.67 -4.23 12.58
C LEU A 46 13.94 -3.33 11.37
N ILE A 47 14.56 -3.85 10.31
CA ILE A 47 14.87 -3.13 9.07
C ILE A 47 13.74 -3.28 8.03
N VAL A 48 12.92 -4.33 8.13
CA VAL A 48 11.82 -4.60 7.19
C VAL A 48 10.89 -3.38 6.97
N PRO A 49 10.48 -2.61 8.00
CA PRO A 49 9.66 -1.41 7.78
C PRO A 49 10.33 -0.36 6.88
N ALA A 50 11.65 -0.18 6.98
CA ALA A 50 12.37 0.75 6.10
C ALA A 50 12.46 0.23 4.66
N ILE A 51 12.63 -1.08 4.47
CA ILE A 51 12.58 -1.71 3.14
C ILE A 51 11.21 -1.49 2.50
N LEU A 52 10.13 -1.66 3.29
CA LEU A 52 8.76 -1.40 2.82
C LEU A 52 8.55 0.06 2.43
N VAL A 53 9.10 1.03 3.16
CA VAL A 53 9.07 2.45 2.75
C VAL A 53 9.70 2.65 1.38
N GLY A 54 10.87 2.04 1.14
CA GLY A 54 11.50 2.11 -0.18
C GLY A 54 10.62 1.55 -1.28
N PHE A 55 9.94 0.43 -1.01
CA PHE A 55 9.01 -0.17 -1.96
C PHE A 55 7.80 0.72 -2.25
N ILE A 56 7.20 1.32 -1.21
CA ILE A 56 6.10 2.29 -1.38
C ILE A 56 6.56 3.48 -2.22
N LYS A 57 7.79 3.96 -2.02
CA LYS A 57 8.35 5.06 -2.83
C LYS A 57 8.48 4.67 -4.31
N VAL A 58 8.92 3.43 -4.60
CA VAL A 58 8.95 2.90 -5.97
C VAL A 58 7.54 2.89 -6.59
N LEU A 59 6.53 2.41 -5.85
CA LEU A 59 5.15 2.36 -6.35
C LEU A 59 4.61 3.76 -6.67
N LEU A 60 4.87 4.74 -5.80
CA LEU A 60 4.48 6.14 -6.04
C LEU A 60 5.18 6.72 -7.27
N LYS A 61 6.50 6.54 -7.40
CA LYS A 61 7.28 6.98 -8.57
C LYS A 61 6.74 6.35 -9.87
N ALA A 62 6.54 5.03 -9.87
CA ALA A 62 6.00 4.30 -11.02
C ALA A 62 4.59 4.80 -11.42
N ALA A 63 3.72 5.02 -10.43
CA ALA A 63 2.37 5.55 -10.67
C ALA A 63 2.38 6.95 -11.29
N ARG A 64 3.32 7.79 -10.88
CA ARG A 64 3.50 9.17 -11.38
C ARG A 64 4.29 9.24 -12.69
N GLY A 65 4.84 8.12 -13.16
CA GLY A 65 5.66 8.07 -14.37
C GLY A 65 7.06 8.66 -14.16
N GLU A 66 7.51 8.74 -12.92
CA GLU A 66 8.86 9.17 -12.55
C GLU A 66 9.86 8.03 -12.76
N GLU A 67 11.14 8.37 -12.99
CA GLU A 67 12.19 7.37 -13.10
C GLU A 67 12.38 6.61 -11.79
N VAL A 68 12.34 5.28 -11.88
CA VAL A 68 12.47 4.38 -10.74
C VAL A 68 13.92 3.94 -10.59
N ASP A 69 14.60 4.52 -9.61
CA ASP A 69 15.88 4.02 -9.10
C ASP A 69 15.66 3.27 -7.78
N VAL A 70 16.02 1.99 -7.77
CA VAL A 70 15.81 1.08 -6.63
C VAL A 70 16.70 1.44 -5.45
N GLY A 71 17.94 1.83 -5.72
CA GLY A 71 18.92 2.19 -4.70
C GLY A 71 18.54 3.49 -3.99
N ASP A 72 18.18 4.52 -4.76
CA ASP A 72 17.68 5.78 -4.23
C ASP A 72 16.40 5.55 -3.41
N SER A 73 15.44 4.81 -3.95
CA SER A 73 14.17 4.54 -3.28
C SER A 73 14.36 3.74 -1.99
N LEU A 74 15.21 2.72 -1.97
CA LEU A 74 15.56 1.98 -0.75
C LEU A 74 16.24 2.89 0.29
N SER A 75 17.10 3.82 -0.15
CA SER A 75 17.77 4.75 0.76
C SER A 75 16.80 5.67 1.51
N VAL A 76 15.64 5.98 0.94
CA VAL A 76 14.60 6.80 1.58
C VAL A 76 14.15 6.19 2.91
N GLY A 77 14.06 4.87 2.99
CA GLY A 77 13.69 4.16 4.23
C GLY A 77 14.67 4.40 5.39
N PHE A 78 15.89 4.83 5.12
CA PHE A 78 16.94 5.05 6.12
C PHE A 78 17.32 6.53 6.30
N LYS A 79 16.84 7.42 5.45
CA LYS A 79 17.11 8.87 5.52
C LYS A 79 16.08 9.58 6.40
N ASN A 80 16.42 10.76 6.90
CA ASN A 80 15.50 11.69 7.60
C ASN A 80 14.69 11.08 8.76
N GLY A 81 15.23 10.07 9.44
CA GLY A 81 14.52 9.37 10.52
C GLY A 81 13.35 8.49 10.05
N MET A 82 13.22 8.26 8.75
CA MET A 82 12.15 7.45 8.16
C MET A 82 12.12 6.03 8.73
N TRP A 83 13.28 5.46 9.08
CA TRP A 83 13.37 4.13 9.68
C TRP A 83 12.56 4.03 10.98
N TRP A 84 12.78 4.95 11.92
CA TRP A 84 12.06 4.90 13.21
C TRP A 84 10.59 5.28 13.04
N LYS A 85 10.27 6.21 12.12
CA LYS A 85 8.88 6.55 11.78
C LYS A 85 8.14 5.32 11.24
N ALA A 86 8.73 4.61 10.29
CA ALA A 86 8.16 3.40 9.70
C ALA A 86 8.03 2.25 10.72
N LEU A 87 9.02 2.09 11.60
CA LEU A 87 8.99 1.10 12.66
C LEU A 87 7.85 1.39 13.64
N LEU A 88 7.75 2.62 14.14
CA LEU A 88 6.68 3.03 15.04
C LEU A 88 5.29 2.93 14.38
N PHE A 89 5.19 3.34 13.11
CA PHE A 89 3.97 3.15 12.32
C PHE A 89 3.55 1.68 12.28
N SER A 90 4.49 0.79 11.96
CA SER A 90 4.23 -0.65 11.85
C SER A 90 3.77 -1.24 13.18
N ILE A 91 4.38 -0.82 14.30
CA ILE A 91 3.98 -1.25 15.64
C ILE A 91 2.55 -0.79 15.95
N ILE A 92 2.24 0.50 15.77
CA ILE A 92 0.90 1.05 16.04
C ILE A 92 -0.15 0.36 15.15
N TYR A 93 0.17 0.18 13.86
CA TYR A 93 -0.71 -0.45 12.89
C TYR A 93 -1.02 -1.91 13.26
N ILE A 94 0.02 -2.72 13.54
CA ILE A 94 -0.14 -4.14 13.89
C ILE A 94 -0.88 -4.28 15.22
N VAL A 95 -0.45 -3.56 16.26
CA VAL A 95 -1.06 -3.64 17.60
C VAL A 95 -2.52 -3.18 17.53
N GLY A 96 -2.81 -2.08 16.84
CA GLY A 96 -4.17 -1.57 16.70
C GLY A 96 -5.09 -2.56 16.00
N ILE A 97 -4.65 -3.15 14.88
CA ILE A 97 -5.45 -4.14 14.14
C ILE A 97 -5.64 -5.42 14.96
N VAL A 98 -4.57 -5.95 15.57
CA VAL A 98 -4.64 -7.18 16.38
C VAL A 98 -5.59 -7.00 17.57
N LEU A 99 -5.45 -5.91 18.32
CA LEU A 99 -6.36 -5.61 19.44
C LEU A 99 -7.80 -5.41 18.95
N GLY A 100 -7.99 -4.73 17.82
CA GLY A 100 -9.30 -4.54 17.22
C GLY A 100 -9.95 -5.86 16.78
N LEU A 101 -9.16 -6.79 16.24
CA LEU A 101 -9.63 -8.11 15.85
C LEU A 101 -9.96 -8.97 17.08
N MET A 102 -9.12 -8.93 18.13
CA MET A 102 -9.33 -9.65 19.38
C MET A 102 -10.59 -9.20 20.14
N LEU A 103 -10.91 -7.92 20.10
CA LEU A 103 -12.05 -7.38 20.85
C LEU A 103 -13.39 -7.83 20.24
N PHE A 104 -13.59 -7.68 18.92
CA PHE A 104 -14.87 -8.01 18.27
C PHE A 104 -14.80 -8.25 16.74
N ILE A 105 -13.62 -8.47 16.14
CA ILE A 105 -13.37 -8.53 14.68
C ILE A 105 -13.70 -7.21 13.96
N ALA A 106 -14.92 -6.68 14.11
CA ALA A 106 -15.39 -5.43 13.53
C ALA A 106 -14.48 -4.22 13.81
N PRO A 107 -13.95 -4.00 15.04
CA PRO A 107 -13.01 -2.91 15.27
C PRO A 107 -11.69 -3.07 14.49
N GLY A 108 -11.22 -4.31 14.32
CA GLY A 108 -10.03 -4.61 13.52
C GLY A 108 -10.23 -4.36 12.03
N LEU A 109 -11.38 -4.78 11.49
CA LEU A 109 -11.76 -4.50 10.10
C LEU A 109 -11.93 -2.99 9.84
N TYR A 110 -12.53 -2.27 10.79
CA TYR A 110 -12.62 -0.81 10.74
C TYR A 110 -11.23 -0.18 10.64
N LEU A 111 -10.31 -0.53 11.56
CA LEU A 111 -8.94 -0.01 11.58
C LEU A 111 -8.18 -0.33 10.29
N SER A 112 -8.28 -1.55 9.78
CA SER A 112 -7.63 -1.95 8.52
C SER A 112 -8.06 -1.10 7.32
N THR A 113 -9.32 -0.65 7.32
CA THR A 113 -9.88 0.18 6.24
C THR A 113 -9.45 1.63 6.39
N VAL A 114 -9.59 2.21 7.59
CA VAL A 114 -9.31 3.64 7.81
C VAL A 114 -7.83 3.96 7.81
N TRP A 115 -6.96 2.98 8.04
CA TRP A 115 -5.50 3.13 8.03
C TRP A 115 -4.82 2.73 6.72
N VAL A 116 -5.60 2.30 5.71
CA VAL A 116 -5.06 1.84 4.42
C VAL A 116 -4.18 2.90 3.73
N LEU A 117 -4.47 4.19 3.93
CA LEU A 117 -3.71 5.29 3.34
C LEU A 117 -2.52 5.75 4.18
N GLY A 118 -2.40 5.26 5.42
CA GLY A 118 -1.46 5.77 6.40
C GLY A 118 0.00 5.62 5.96
N ILE A 119 0.37 4.48 5.39
CA ILE A 119 1.75 4.24 4.95
C ILE A 119 2.13 5.14 3.77
N TYR A 120 1.20 5.39 2.83
CA TYR A 120 1.45 6.27 1.69
C TYR A 120 1.60 7.72 2.13
N LEU A 121 0.79 8.17 3.09
CA LEU A 121 0.92 9.51 3.69
C LEU A 121 2.25 9.67 4.43
N LEU A 122 2.67 8.66 5.19
CA LEU A 122 3.97 8.65 5.86
C LEU A 122 5.12 8.78 4.86
N VAL A 123 5.09 8.02 3.76
CA VAL A 123 6.18 7.98 2.78
C VAL A 123 6.17 9.18 1.84
N ASP A 124 5.01 9.61 1.34
CA ASP A 124 4.92 10.69 0.36
C ASP A 124 4.97 12.08 1.00
N LYS A 125 4.41 12.24 2.21
CA LYS A 125 4.31 13.53 2.89
C LYS A 125 5.25 13.67 4.10
N ASP A 126 6.08 12.66 4.38
CA ASP A 126 7.02 12.60 5.51
C ASP A 126 6.34 12.85 6.89
N MET A 127 5.04 12.52 6.98
CA MET A 127 4.23 12.73 8.19
C MET A 127 4.71 11.88 9.36
N LEU A 128 4.39 12.33 10.58
CA LEU A 128 4.57 11.51 11.76
C LEU A 128 3.61 10.30 11.74
N PRO A 129 3.97 9.14 12.32
CA PRO A 129 3.17 7.93 12.24
C PRO A 129 1.72 8.10 12.70
N THR A 130 1.49 8.77 13.83
CA THR A 130 0.15 9.01 14.38
C THR A 130 -0.64 10.00 13.53
N GLU A 131 0.02 11.03 13.01
CA GLU A 131 -0.56 12.02 12.12
C GLU A 131 -1.00 11.37 10.79
N ALA A 132 -0.15 10.52 10.21
CA ALA A 132 -0.45 9.79 8.98
C ALA A 132 -1.67 8.88 9.14
N LEU A 133 -1.78 8.18 10.28
CA LEU A 133 -2.95 7.33 10.60
C LEU A 133 -4.22 8.15 10.83
N GLY A 134 -4.12 9.28 11.53
CA GLY A 134 -5.23 10.22 11.73
C GLY A 134 -5.72 10.79 10.40
N LYS A 135 -4.79 11.22 9.55
CA LYS A 135 -5.10 11.80 8.24
C LYS A 135 -5.66 10.75 7.27
N SER A 136 -5.14 9.53 7.30
CA SER A 136 -5.69 8.40 6.56
C SER A 136 -7.16 8.19 6.91
N ARG A 137 -7.50 8.22 8.21
CA ARG A 137 -8.89 8.08 8.65
C ARG A 137 -9.77 9.18 8.09
N GLU A 138 -9.35 10.44 8.17
CA GLU A 138 -10.11 11.56 7.60
C GLU A 138 -10.36 11.37 6.10
N LEU A 139 -9.30 11.06 5.33
CA LEU A 139 -9.39 10.88 3.89
C LEU A 139 -10.30 9.71 3.48
N VAL A 140 -10.23 8.59 4.20
CA VAL A 140 -11.11 7.43 3.95
C VAL A 140 -12.57 7.76 4.21
N HIS A 141 -12.89 8.56 5.23
CA HIS A 141 -14.27 8.99 5.48
C HIS A 141 -14.75 9.98 4.41
N GLN A 142 -13.88 10.89 3.94
CA GLN A 142 -14.19 11.82 2.86
C GLN A 142 -14.45 11.11 1.51
N LEU A 143 -13.68 10.07 1.20
CA LEU A 143 -13.89 9.22 0.01
C LEU A 143 -15.16 8.36 0.10
N GLY A 144 -15.70 8.19 1.30
CA GLY A 144 -16.79 7.27 1.60
C GLY A 144 -16.26 5.94 2.13
N PHE A 145 -16.36 5.77 3.45
CA PHE A 145 -15.86 4.59 4.17
C PHE A 145 -16.28 3.27 3.49
N TRP A 146 -17.55 3.12 3.14
CA TRP A 146 -18.07 1.89 2.53
C TRP A 146 -17.46 1.57 1.17
N LYS A 147 -17.15 2.60 0.36
CA LYS A 147 -16.49 2.42 -0.94
C LYS A 147 -15.09 1.84 -0.74
N VAL A 148 -14.31 2.44 0.16
CA VAL A 148 -12.95 1.97 0.49
C VAL A 148 -13.01 0.58 1.15
N PHE A 149 -13.95 0.36 2.07
CA PHE A 149 -14.13 -0.91 2.77
C PHE A 149 -14.35 -2.07 1.80
N VAL A 150 -15.27 -1.92 0.83
CA VAL A 150 -15.57 -2.97 -0.16
C VAL A 150 -14.32 -3.28 -1.00
N VAL A 151 -13.57 -2.27 -1.43
CA VAL A 151 -12.35 -2.49 -2.22
C VAL A 151 -11.27 -3.18 -1.39
N VAL A 152 -10.98 -2.67 -0.19
CA VAL A 152 -9.91 -3.19 0.68
C VAL A 152 -10.21 -4.61 1.14
N ILE A 153 -11.43 -4.86 1.64
CA ILE A 153 -11.84 -6.18 2.13
C ILE A 153 -12.05 -7.15 0.97
N GLY A 154 -12.60 -6.69 -0.16
CA GLY A 154 -12.73 -7.51 -1.36
C GLY A 154 -11.39 -8.01 -1.87
N LEU A 155 -10.38 -7.15 -1.93
CA LEU A 155 -9.00 -7.53 -2.29
C LEU A 155 -8.36 -8.44 -1.25
N ALA A 156 -8.55 -8.16 0.05
CA ALA A 156 -8.04 -9.01 1.12
C ALA A 156 -8.63 -10.43 1.07
N ILE A 157 -9.94 -10.56 0.83
CA ILE A 157 -10.59 -11.86 0.68
C ILE A 157 -10.06 -12.56 -0.58
N ALA A 158 -10.05 -11.87 -1.74
CA ALA A 158 -9.58 -12.44 -2.99
C ALA A 158 -8.15 -13.02 -2.89
N THR A 159 -7.24 -12.27 -2.26
CA THR A 159 -5.84 -12.67 -2.07
C THR A 159 -5.69 -13.83 -1.07
N ASN A 160 -6.46 -13.85 0.01
CA ASN A 160 -6.38 -14.93 1.00
C ASN A 160 -7.01 -16.24 0.51
N LEU A 161 -8.09 -16.18 -0.27
CA LEU A 161 -8.72 -17.37 -0.86
C LEU A 161 -7.78 -18.07 -1.84
N THR A 162 -7.01 -17.32 -2.63
CA THR A 162 -6.01 -17.90 -3.55
C THR A 162 -4.89 -18.66 -2.85
N SER A 163 -4.59 -18.36 -1.58
CA SER A 163 -3.57 -19.07 -0.80
C SER A 163 -3.98 -20.49 -0.41
N ILE A 164 -5.28 -20.82 -0.45
CA ILE A 164 -5.79 -22.16 -0.14
C ILE A 164 -5.53 -23.13 -1.31
N ILE A 165 -5.46 -22.63 -2.55
CA ILE A 165 -5.25 -23.45 -3.75
C ILE A 165 -3.87 -23.12 -4.35
N PRO A 166 -2.88 -24.03 -4.25
CA PRO A 166 -1.49 -23.75 -4.63
C PRO A 166 -1.32 -23.21 -6.07
N PHE A 167 -2.10 -23.73 -7.03
CA PHE A 167 -2.05 -23.28 -8.43
C PHE A 167 -2.57 -21.84 -8.62
N LEU A 168 -3.58 -21.42 -7.84
CA LEU A 168 -4.08 -20.04 -7.87
C LEU A 168 -3.11 -19.07 -7.18
N GLY A 169 -2.33 -19.55 -6.21
CA GLY A 169 -1.25 -18.78 -5.57
C GLY A 169 -0.18 -18.30 -6.56
N LEU A 170 0.07 -19.05 -7.63
CA LEU A 170 1.01 -18.63 -8.67
C LEU A 170 0.41 -17.52 -9.55
N VAL A 171 -0.90 -17.57 -9.83
CA VAL A 171 -1.60 -16.53 -10.60
C VAL A 171 -1.64 -15.21 -9.84
N ILE A 172 -1.96 -15.24 -8.54
CA ILE A 172 -2.03 -14.00 -7.73
C ILE A 172 -0.68 -13.29 -7.66
N PHE A 173 0.43 -14.03 -7.72
CA PHE A 173 1.78 -13.46 -7.75
C PHE A 173 1.98 -12.56 -8.98
N PHE A 174 1.48 -12.95 -10.15
CA PHE A 174 1.49 -12.10 -11.35
C PHE A 174 0.48 -10.95 -11.30
N LEU A 175 -0.57 -11.07 -10.46
CA LEU A 175 -1.57 -10.02 -10.29
C LEU A 175 -1.15 -8.95 -9.27
N MET A 176 -0.11 -9.20 -8.46
CA MET A 176 0.35 -8.27 -7.43
C MET A 176 0.61 -6.83 -7.91
N PRO A 177 1.25 -6.58 -9.07
CA PRO A 177 1.43 -5.22 -9.57
C PRO A 177 0.11 -4.46 -9.72
N PHE A 178 -0.95 -5.12 -10.20
CA PHE A 178 -2.26 -4.50 -10.35
C PHE A 178 -2.91 -4.21 -8.99
N ILE A 179 -2.82 -5.15 -8.04
CA ILE A 179 -3.36 -4.98 -6.69
C ILE A 179 -2.72 -3.77 -5.99
N MET A 180 -1.39 -3.65 -6.08
CA MET A 180 -0.65 -2.52 -5.50
C MET A 180 -1.07 -1.19 -6.14
N MET A 181 -1.25 -1.17 -7.45
CA MET A 181 -1.68 0.02 -8.16
C MET A 181 -3.12 0.43 -7.85
N ILE A 182 -4.00 -0.50 -7.46
CA ILE A 182 -5.34 -0.16 -6.96
C ILE A 182 -5.24 0.65 -5.66
N TYR A 183 -4.38 0.24 -4.71
CA TYR A 183 -4.19 1.00 -3.48
C TYR A 183 -3.58 2.39 -3.74
N ILE A 184 -2.63 2.50 -4.68
CA ILE A 184 -2.09 3.79 -5.11
C ILE A 184 -3.17 4.66 -5.75
N ALA A 185 -4.07 4.08 -6.56
CA ALA A 185 -5.19 4.81 -7.16
C ALA A 185 -6.14 5.39 -6.10
N ILE A 186 -6.45 4.63 -5.05
CA ILE A 186 -7.23 5.14 -3.91
C ILE A 186 -6.48 6.30 -3.24
N TYR A 187 -5.18 6.12 -2.97
CA TYR A 187 -4.36 7.12 -2.31
C TYR A 187 -4.28 8.45 -3.09
N GLU A 188 -3.96 8.39 -4.37
CA GLU A 188 -3.75 9.58 -5.19
C GLU A 188 -5.08 10.32 -5.43
N ASN A 189 -6.20 9.60 -5.59
CA ASN A 189 -7.52 10.26 -5.58
C ASN A 189 -7.82 10.93 -4.23
N ALA A 190 -7.43 10.31 -3.11
CA ALA A 190 -7.62 10.84 -1.77
C ALA A 190 -6.93 12.20 -1.59
N ILE A 191 -5.69 12.32 -2.07
CA ILE A 191 -4.92 13.57 -1.99
C ILE A 191 -5.23 14.54 -3.15
N GLY A 192 -6.15 14.17 -4.05
CA GLY A 192 -6.61 15.02 -5.15
C GLY A 192 -5.66 15.08 -6.35
N ASN A 193 -4.73 14.13 -6.47
CA ASN A 193 -3.82 14.06 -7.60
C ASN A 193 -4.47 13.29 -8.77
N PRO A 194 -4.62 13.89 -9.96
CA PRO A 194 -5.21 13.20 -11.10
C PRO A 194 -4.22 12.18 -11.68
N LEU A 195 -4.41 10.88 -11.40
CA LEU A 195 -3.61 9.80 -11.98
C LEU A 195 -3.96 9.43 -13.44
N THR A 196 -4.47 10.38 -14.22
CA THR A 196 -5.20 10.23 -15.51
C THR A 196 -6.70 9.96 -15.36
N THR A 197 -7.48 10.98 -15.72
CA THR A 197 -8.60 10.81 -16.65
C THR A 197 -8.06 11.35 -17.97
N THR A 198 -7.68 10.50 -18.91
CA THR A 198 -7.41 10.97 -20.26
C THR A 198 -7.93 9.94 -21.25
N ASN A 199 -9.16 10.25 -21.70
CA ASN A 199 -9.90 9.85 -22.90
C ASN A 199 -11.20 9.12 -22.50
N GLU A 200 -12.43 9.65 -22.63
CA GLU A 200 -12.97 10.70 -23.51
C GLU A 200 -12.28 10.79 -24.87
N ALA A 201 -12.50 9.75 -25.68
CA ALA A 201 -12.70 9.85 -27.12
C ALA A 201 -13.60 8.69 -27.56
#